data_AF-A0A497MVF0-F1
#
_entry.id   AF-A0A497MVF0-F1
#
_cell.length_a   1.000
_cell.length_b   1.000
_cell.length_c   1.000
_cell.angle_alpha   90.00
_cell.angle_beta   90.00
_cell.angle_gamma   90.00
#
_symmetry.space_group_name_H-M   'P 1'
#
loop_
_entity.id
_entity.type
_entity.pdbx_description
1 polymer ?
#
loop_
_entity_poly.entity_id
_entity_poly.type
_entity_poly.pdbx_seq_one_letter_code
_entity_poly.pdbx_strand_id
1 'polypeptide(L)'
;MLRLSTDKYKPEIDTERFEEVLLKCIDRGLLILGESPRKAIYYHLEKRERVKREEIPEKLDEFVEGLRAIFGSGSFLIEKSIVQELFKELEIPPPREESNDLVESLNYVVNVLARKNRGKG
;
A
#
# COMPACT_ATOMS: atom_id res chain seq x y z
N MET A 1 -12.27 10.47 -5.47
CA MET A 1 -12.33 10.77 -4.02
C MET A 1 -12.83 9.50 -3.32
N LEU A 2 -11.94 8.54 -3.11
CA LEU A 2 -12.20 7.35 -2.30
C LEU A 2 -11.58 7.61 -0.92
N ARG A 3 -12.37 8.21 -0.02
CA ARG A 3 -12.07 8.14 1.40
C ARG A 3 -12.17 6.67 1.77
N LEU A 4 -11.04 6.04 2.11
CA LEU A 4 -11.04 4.80 2.86
C LEU A 4 -11.85 5.07 4.12
N SER A 5 -13.10 4.61 4.08
CA SER A 5 -14.11 4.89 5.08
C SER A 5 -13.75 4.03 6.29
N THR A 6 -13.08 4.64 7.26
CA THR A 6 -12.56 4.02 8.48
C THR A 6 -13.62 3.32 9.35
N ASP A 7 -14.91 3.46 9.03
CA ASP A 7 -16.00 2.79 9.73
C ASP A 7 -16.41 1.40 9.19
N LYS A 8 -15.92 0.96 8.01
CA LYS A 8 -16.41 -0.31 7.41
C LYS A 8 -15.48 -1.51 7.52
N TYR A 9 -14.23 -1.31 7.93
CA TYR A 9 -13.21 -2.35 7.87
C TYR A 9 -12.36 -2.30 9.12
N LYS A 10 -12.68 -3.19 10.07
CA LYS A 10 -11.78 -3.52 11.18
C LYS A 10 -11.03 -4.80 10.79
N PRO A 11 -9.75 -4.72 10.39
CA PRO A 11 -8.93 -5.90 10.20
C PRO A 11 -8.77 -6.65 11.54
N GLU A 12 -8.27 -7.89 11.52
CA GLU A 12 -7.83 -8.62 12.73
C GLU A 12 -6.72 -7.85 13.49
N ILE A 13 -6.06 -6.95 12.76
CA ILE A 13 -5.13 -5.91 13.20
C ILE A 13 -5.93 -4.59 13.29
N ASP A 14 -5.76 -3.78 14.35
CA ASP A 14 -6.41 -2.47 14.40
C ASP A 14 -5.88 -1.53 13.29
N THR A 15 -6.61 -0.46 13.02
CA THR A 15 -6.33 0.45 11.89
C THR A 15 -4.93 1.06 11.99
N GLU A 16 -4.53 1.55 13.16
CA GLU A 16 -3.20 2.16 13.37
C GLU A 16 -2.08 1.15 13.07
N ARG A 17 -2.20 -0.07 13.60
CA ARG A 17 -1.22 -1.12 13.34
C ARG A 17 -1.21 -1.56 11.88
N PHE A 18 -2.34 -1.50 11.17
CA PHE A 18 -2.39 -1.77 9.73
C PHE A 18 -1.71 -0.68 8.91
N GLU A 19 -1.94 0.59 9.23
CA GLU A 19 -1.29 1.74 8.58
C GLU A 19 0.23 1.68 8.74
N GLU A 20 0.72 1.35 9.94
CA GLU A 20 2.14 1.12 10.17
C GLU A 20 2.71 -0.02 9.32
N VAL A 21 1.98 -1.12 9.19
CA VAL A 21 2.36 -2.25 8.33
C VAL A 21 2.43 -1.82 6.87
N LEU A 22 1.43 -1.08 6.39
CA LEU A 22 1.39 -0.58 5.02
C LEU A 22 2.60 0.33 4.75
N LEU A 23 2.89 1.27 5.64
CA LEU A 23 4.05 2.16 5.53
C LEU A 23 5.38 1.39 5.49
N LYS A 24 5.53 0.34 6.31
CA LYS A 24 6.72 -0.53 6.29
C LYS A 24 6.85 -1.27 4.96
N CYS A 25 5.75 -1.77 4.41
CA CYS A 25 5.74 -2.45 3.11
C CYS A 25 6.10 -1.49 1.98
N ILE A 26 5.59 -0.26 2.00
CA ILE A 26 5.92 0.79 1.02
C ILE A 26 7.40 1.14 1.12
N ASP A 27 7.91 1.37 2.33
CA ASP A 27 9.34 1.65 2.53
C ASP A 27 10.22 0.56 1.94
N ARG A 28 9.90 -0.71 2.20
CA ARG A 28 10.67 -1.84 1.67
C ARG A 28 10.50 -2.02 0.17
N GLY A 29 9.30 -1.85 -0.36
CA GLY A 29 9.04 -1.94 -1.80
C GLY A 29 9.80 -0.88 -2.61
N LEU A 30 9.93 0.34 -2.09
CA LEU A 30 10.72 1.40 -2.72
C LEU A 30 12.24 1.13 -2.70
N LEU A 31 12.74 0.26 -1.80
CA LEU A 31 14.16 -0.08 -1.74
C LEU A 31 14.65 -0.91 -2.94
N ILE A 32 13.76 -1.41 -3.80
CA ILE A 32 14.16 -2.05 -5.06
C ILE A 32 15.03 -1.13 -5.95
N LEU A 33 14.88 0.18 -5.79
CA LEU A 33 15.68 1.20 -6.48
C LEU A 33 16.89 1.68 -5.65
N GLY A 34 17.00 1.26 -4.39
CA GLY A 34 18.01 1.69 -3.43
C GLY A 34 17.55 2.82 -2.49
N GLU A 35 18.35 3.09 -1.46
CA GLU A 35 17.98 4.03 -0.40
C GLU A 35 17.87 5.49 -0.88
N SER A 36 18.78 5.92 -1.75
CA SER A 36 18.80 7.30 -2.25
C SER A 36 17.57 7.60 -3.12
N PRO A 37 17.20 6.74 -4.10
CA PRO A 37 15.95 6.89 -4.83
C PRO A 37 14.70 6.87 -3.95
N ARG A 38 14.63 6.00 -2.92
CA ARG A 38 13.49 6.01 -1.97
C ARG A 38 13.30 7.39 -1.32
N LYS A 39 14.38 8.01 -0.84
CA LYS A 39 14.34 9.37 -0.25
C LYS A 39 13.91 10.42 -1.27
N ALA A 40 14.43 10.33 -2.50
CA ALA A 40 14.05 11.24 -3.59
C ALA A 40 12.57 11.11 -3.95
N ILE A 41 12.03 9.90 -4.01
CA ILE A 41 10.60 9.63 -4.28
C ILE A 41 9.74 10.32 -3.23
N TYR A 42 10.01 10.10 -1.93
CA TYR A 42 9.24 10.77 -0.88
C TYR A 42 9.34 12.29 -0.94
N TYR A 43 10.53 12.83 -1.23
CA TYR A 43 10.70 14.27 -1.42
C TYR A 43 9.84 14.79 -2.59
N HIS A 44 9.82 14.08 -3.72
CA HIS A 44 9.01 14.47 -4.87
C HIS A 44 7.51 14.39 -4.60
N LEU A 45 7.04 13.33 -3.96
CA LEU A 45 5.64 13.15 -3.56
C LEU A 45 5.18 14.25 -2.60
N GLU A 46 6.00 14.58 -1.60
CA GLU A 46 5.66 15.65 -0.66
C GLU A 46 5.60 17.01 -1.36
N LYS A 47 6.54 17.31 -2.26
CA LYS A 47 6.62 18.63 -2.91
C LYS A 47 5.63 18.84 -4.05
N ARG A 48 5.33 17.79 -4.84
CA ARG A 48 4.49 17.91 -6.04
C ARG A 48 3.06 17.44 -5.78
N GLU A 49 2.92 16.29 -5.13
CA GLU A 49 1.62 15.66 -4.89
C GLU A 49 1.03 16.00 -3.51
N ARG A 50 1.79 16.69 -2.65
CA ARG A 50 1.40 17.04 -1.27
C ARG A 50 0.98 15.81 -0.46
N VAL A 51 1.70 14.72 -0.67
CA VAL A 51 1.56 13.46 0.07
C VAL A 51 2.83 13.26 0.88
N LYS A 52 2.74 13.41 2.20
CA LYS A 52 3.81 12.99 3.11
C LYS A 52 3.76 11.48 3.29
N ARG A 53 4.90 10.88 3.64
CA ARG A 53 5.00 9.44 3.88
C ARG A 53 3.90 8.96 4.84
N GLU A 54 3.72 9.65 5.95
CA GLU A 54 2.77 9.28 7.01
C GLU A 54 1.31 9.40 6.57
N GLU A 55 1.02 10.19 5.53
CA GLU A 55 -0.33 10.37 4.98
C GLU A 55 -0.68 9.35 3.89
N ILE A 56 0.29 8.55 3.42
CA ILE A 56 0.06 7.59 2.32
C ILE A 56 -1.08 6.61 2.62
N PRO A 57 -1.26 6.06 3.84
CA PRO A 57 -2.38 5.15 4.11
C PRO A 57 -3.74 5.79 3.84
N GLU A 58 -3.90 7.09 4.09
CA GLU A 58 -5.13 7.83 3.81
C GLU A 58 -5.21 8.37 2.37
N LYS A 59 -4.06 8.57 1.72
CA LYS A 59 -3.89 9.15 0.37
C LYS A 59 -3.24 8.17 -0.61
N LEU A 60 -3.68 6.91 -0.57
CA LEU A 60 -3.04 5.83 -1.33
C LEU A 60 -3.18 6.04 -2.83
N ASP A 61 -4.35 6.50 -3.29
CA ASP A 61 -4.60 6.80 -4.71
C ASP A 61 -3.63 7.89 -5.19
N GLU A 62 -3.47 8.97 -4.43
CA GLU A 62 -2.54 10.06 -4.74
C GLU A 62 -1.07 9.59 -4.73
N PHE A 63 -0.73 8.66 -3.84
CA PHE A 63 0.60 8.03 -3.85
C PHE A 63 0.86 7.23 -5.13
N VAL A 64 -0.09 6.38 -5.55
CA VAL A 64 0.02 5.57 -6.76
C VAL A 64 0.10 6.45 -8.01
N GLU A 65 -0.76 7.48 -8.10
CA GLU A 65 -0.71 8.45 -9.19
C GLU A 65 0.60 9.25 -9.19
N GLY A 66 1.15 9.57 -8.01
CA GLY A 66 2.46 10.19 -7.89
C GLY A 66 3.60 9.30 -8.40
N LEU A 67 3.57 7.99 -8.12
CA LEU A 67 4.54 7.04 -8.71
C LEU A 67 4.40 6.99 -10.24
N ARG A 68 3.17 6.96 -10.76
CA ARG A 68 2.91 6.98 -12.21
C ARG A 68 3.38 8.29 -12.85
N ALA A 69 3.23 9.43 -12.18
CA ALA A 69 3.71 10.72 -12.66
C ALA A 69 5.25 10.77 -12.73
N ILE A 70 5.95 10.13 -11.78
CA ILE A 70 7.42 10.10 -11.75
C ILE A 70 8.00 9.09 -12.74
N PHE A 71 7.43 7.88 -12.81
CA PHE A 71 8.02 6.72 -13.49
C PHE A 71 7.27 6.26 -14.74
N GLY A 72 6.10 6.83 -15.03
CA GLY A 72 5.23 6.37 -16.12
C GLY A 72 4.89 4.90 -15.96
N SER A 73 4.98 4.14 -17.04
CA SER A 73 4.77 2.68 -17.04
C SER A 73 5.74 1.92 -16.13
N GLY A 74 6.87 2.52 -15.74
CA GLY A 74 7.81 1.93 -14.79
C GLY A 74 7.26 1.83 -13.36
N SER A 75 6.20 2.58 -13.01
CA SER A 75 5.57 2.50 -11.69
C SER A 75 5.07 1.08 -11.37
N PHE A 76 4.69 0.33 -12.40
CA PHE A 76 4.22 -1.06 -12.28
C PHE A 76 5.20 -1.96 -11.50
N LEU A 77 6.51 -1.83 -11.74
CA LEU A 77 7.51 -2.63 -11.02
C LEU A 77 7.60 -2.24 -9.54
N ILE A 78 7.36 -0.97 -9.24
CA ILE A 78 7.37 -0.43 -7.88
C ILE A 78 6.11 -0.89 -7.12
N GLU A 79 4.93 -0.71 -7.73
CA GLU A 79 3.65 -1.18 -7.19
C GLU A 79 3.71 -2.69 -6.90
N LYS A 80 4.20 -3.48 -7.86
CA LYS A 80 4.45 -4.91 -7.69
C LYS A 80 5.35 -5.23 -6.49
N SER A 81 6.45 -4.50 -6.32
CA SER A 81 7.37 -4.73 -5.19
C SER A 81 6.69 -4.45 -3.85
N ILE A 82 5.83 -3.44 -3.76
CA ILE A 82 5.07 -3.11 -2.54
C ILE A 82 4.02 -4.18 -2.26
N VAL A 83 3.31 -4.63 -3.29
CA VAL A 83 2.31 -5.71 -3.19
C VAL A 83 2.94 -7.00 -2.66
N GLN A 84 4.11 -7.37 -3.16
CA GLN A 84 4.85 -8.54 -2.67
C GLN A 84 5.23 -8.42 -1.19
N GLU A 85 5.69 -7.24 -0.76
CA GLU A 85 5.99 -6.97 0.64
C GLU A 85 4.75 -7.03 1.54
N LEU A 86 3.59 -6.58 1.04
CA LEU A 86 2.31 -6.62 1.75
C LEU A 86 1.85 -8.06 2.01
N PHE A 87 1.81 -8.90 0.97
CA PHE A 87 1.41 -10.30 1.11
C PHE A 87 2.35 -11.08 2.03
N LYS A 88 3.66 -10.81 1.93
CA LYS A 88 4.69 -11.41 2.77
C LYS A 88 4.56 -11.01 4.24
N GLU A 89 4.42 -9.71 4.53
CA GLU A 89 4.34 -9.20 5.91
C GLU A 89 3.08 -9.67 6.64
N LEU A 90 1.96 -9.81 5.93
CA LEU A 90 0.69 -10.23 6.51
C LEU A 90 0.45 -11.75 6.44
N GLU A 91 1.39 -12.50 5.85
CA GLU A 91 1.29 -13.94 5.62
C GLU A 91 -0.05 -14.33 4.94
N ILE A 92 -0.51 -13.47 4.02
CA ILE A 92 -1.73 -13.69 3.24
C ILE A 92 -1.33 -14.28 1.88
N PRO A 93 -1.91 -15.41 1.45
CA PRO A 93 -1.66 -15.90 0.11
C PRO A 93 -2.26 -14.93 -0.92
N PRO A 94 -1.56 -14.66 -2.03
CA PRO A 94 -2.10 -13.82 -3.09
C PRO A 94 -3.35 -14.45 -3.73
N PRO A 95 -4.23 -13.64 -4.36
CA PRO A 95 -5.32 -14.17 -5.17
C PRO A 95 -4.78 -15.04 -6.32
N ARG A 96 -5.62 -15.94 -6.84
CA ARG A 96 -5.25 -16.83 -7.96
C ARG A 96 -4.82 -16.06 -9.22
N GLU A 97 -5.42 -14.90 -9.43
CA GLU A 97 -5.02 -13.93 -10.44
C GLU A 97 -4.35 -12.78 -9.70
N GLU A 98 -3.01 -12.80 -9.66
CA GLU A 98 -2.23 -11.74 -9.01
C GLU A 98 -2.43 -10.41 -9.74
N SER A 99 -3.05 -9.44 -9.04
CA SER A 99 -3.00 -8.04 -9.47
C SER A 99 -1.70 -7.42 -8.97
N ASN A 100 -1.05 -6.63 -9.82
CA ASN A 100 0.07 -5.79 -9.42
C ASN A 100 -0.40 -4.38 -9.04
N ASP A 101 -1.70 -4.09 -9.18
CA ASP A 101 -2.29 -2.84 -8.72
C ASP A 101 -2.33 -2.83 -7.20
N LEU A 102 -1.71 -1.80 -6.62
CA LEU A 102 -1.54 -1.70 -5.17
C LEU A 102 -2.88 -1.51 -4.46
N VAL A 103 -3.79 -0.75 -5.06
CA VAL A 103 -5.11 -0.44 -4.47
C VAL A 103 -5.99 -1.69 -4.47
N GLU A 104 -6.04 -2.42 -5.58
CA GLU A 104 -6.75 -3.71 -5.67
C GLU A 104 -6.19 -4.74 -4.67
N SER A 105 -4.87 -4.83 -4.57
CA SER A 105 -4.20 -5.75 -3.64
C SER A 105 -4.51 -5.42 -2.19
N LEU A 106 -4.52 -4.14 -1.82
CA LEU A 106 -4.89 -3.71 -0.47
C LEU A 106 -6.35 -4.03 -0.16
N ASN A 107 -7.26 -3.78 -1.11
CA ASN A 107 -8.67 -4.15 -0.99
C ASN A 107 -8.86 -5.66 -0.78
N TYR A 108 -8.09 -6.50 -1.49
CA TYR A 108 -8.10 -7.94 -1.28
C TYR A 108 -7.68 -8.32 0.14
N VAL A 109 -6.53 -7.80 0.60
CA VAL A 109 -5.98 -8.04 1.94
C VAL A 109 -6.99 -7.69 3.03
N VAL A 110 -7.58 -6.49 2.94
CA VAL A 110 -8.59 -6.02 3.90
C VAL A 110 -9.81 -6.95 3.92
N ASN A 111 -10.28 -7.41 2.76
CA ASN A 111 -11.39 -8.35 2.66
C ASN A 111 -11.06 -9.72 3.29
N VAL A 112 -9.83 -10.23 3.12
CA VAL A 112 -9.39 -11.49 3.75
C VAL A 112 -9.36 -11.35 5.27
N LEU A 113 -8.79 -10.26 5.79
CA LEU A 113 -8.72 -9.99 7.24
C LEU A 113 -10.11 -9.84 7.86
N ALA A 114 -11.04 -9.16 7.18
CA ALA A 114 -12.42 -8.99 7.65
C ALA A 114 -13.21 -10.31 7.70
N ARG A 115 -12.91 -11.28 6.81
CA ARG A 115 -13.57 -12.61 6.82
C ARG A 115 -13.09 -13.48 7.98
N LYS A 116 -11.80 -13.44 8.34
CA LYS A 116 -11.27 -14.16 9.51
C LYS A 116 -11.98 -13.77 10.82
N ASN A 117 -12.41 -12.52 10.95
CA ASN A 117 -13.15 -12.03 12.11
C ASN A 117 -14.57 -12.62 12.26
N ARG A 118 -15.23 -13.02 11.16
CA ARG A 118 -16.61 -13.56 11.20
C ARG A 118 -16.68 -15.04 11.56
N GLY A 119 -15.58 -15.79 11.42
CA GLY A 119 -15.53 -17.24 11.69
C GLY A 119 -15.03 -17.62 13.09
N LYS A 120 -14.74 -16.64 13.96
CA LYS A 120 -14.26 -16.84 15.34
C LYS A 120 -15.33 -16.54 16.41
N GLY A 121 -16.60 -16.43 16.01
CA GLY A 121 -17.76 -16.23 16.89
C GLY A 121 -18.56 -17.50 17.10
#